data_AF-A0A971AXB4-F1
#
_entry.id   AF-A0A971AXB4-F1
#
_cell.length_a   1.000
_cell.length_b   1.000
_cell.length_c   1.000
_cell.angle_alpha   90.00
_cell.angle_beta   90.00
_cell.angle_gamma   90.00
#
_symmetry.space_group_name_H-M   'P 1'
#
loop_
_entity.id
_entity.type
_entity.pdbx_description
1 polymer ?
#
loop_
_entity_poly.entity_id
_entity_poly.type
_entity_poly.pdbx_seq_one_letter_code
_entity_poly.pdbx_strand_id
1 'polypeptide(L)' 'SPAVCPMLEYLVLANEMKQWFHTTTYKPENGLVRLPTDPGLGVALDESKIVSQQELNWE' A
#
# COMPACT_ATOMS: atom_id res chain seq x y z
N SER A 1 16.21 -5.61 5.43
CA SER A 1 16.19 -5.30 3.98
C SER A 1 15.38 -6.37 3.27
N PRO A 2 14.49 -6.07 2.31
CA PRO A 2 13.73 -7.09 1.58
C PRO A 2 14.60 -8.15 0.89
N ALA A 3 15.89 -7.86 0.67
CA ALA A 3 16.89 -8.85 0.25
C ALA A 3 17.08 -10.04 1.21
N VAL A 4 16.67 -9.93 2.48
CA VAL A 4 16.76 -11.03 3.48
C VAL A 4 15.41 -11.73 3.74
N CYS A 5 14.32 -11.25 3.15
CA CYS A 5 12.99 -11.84 3.28
C CYS A 5 12.28 -11.82 1.91
N PRO A 6 12.58 -12.79 1.03
CA PRO A 6 12.08 -12.79 -0.35
C PRO A 6 10.62 -13.23 -0.46
N MET A 7 10.03 -13.74 0.62
CA MET A 7 8.67 -14.23 0.66
C MET A 7 7.77 -13.16 1.28
N LEU A 8 6.74 -12.76 0.54
CA LEU A 8 5.69 -11.85 0.97
C LEU A 8 4.37 -12.60 1.02
N GLU A 9 3.64 -12.48 2.13
CA GLU A 9 2.24 -12.87 2.15
C GLU A 9 1.41 -11.84 1.35
N TYR A 10 0.75 -12.29 0.29
CA TYR A 10 -0.15 -11.46 -0.51
C TYR A 10 -1.58 -11.96 -0.38
N LEU A 11 -2.44 -11.16 0.25
CA LEU A 11 -3.86 -11.47 0.39
C LEU A 11 -4.58 -11.19 -0.93
N VAL A 12 -4.76 -12.22 -1.76
CA VAL A 12 -5.31 -12.11 -3.12
C VAL A 12 -6.59 -11.27 -3.19
N LEU A 13 -7.51 -11.47 -2.24
CA LEU A 13 -8.79 -10.76 -2.20
C LEU A 13 -8.70 -9.41 -1.48
N ALA A 14 -8.01 -9.37 -0.34
CA ALA A 14 -8.06 -8.21 0.54
C ALA A 14 -7.06 -7.11 0.17
N ASN A 15 -5.94 -7.45 -0.47
CA ASN A 15 -4.84 -6.51 -0.67
C ASN A 15 -5.20 -5.40 -1.66
N GLU A 16 -6.05 -5.68 -2.65
CA GLU A 16 -6.54 -4.65 -3.57
C GLU A 16 -7.51 -3.69 -2.87
N MET A 17 -8.45 -4.21 -2.08
CA MET A 17 -9.39 -3.38 -1.30
C MET A 17 -8.66 -2.48 -0.29
N LYS A 18 -7.63 -3.01 0.38
CA LYS A 18 -6.83 -2.24 1.36
C LYS A 18 -6.04 -1.10 0.72
N GLN A 19 -5.71 -1.20 -0.56
CA GLN A 19 -4.99 -0.18 -1.30
C GLN A 19 -5.92 0.82 -2.02
N TRP A 20 -7.24 0.79 -1.76
CA TRP A 20 -8.23 1.63 -2.44
C TRP A 20 -7.85 3.12 -2.46
N PHE A 21 -7.44 3.65 -1.31
CA PHE A 21 -7.04 5.05 -1.16
C PHE A 21 -5.59 5.31 -1.58
N HIS A 22 -4.81 4.33 -2.04
CA HIS A 22 -3.45 4.59 -2.48
C HIS A 22 -3.46 5.14 -3.91
N THR A 23 -2.52 6.03 -4.21
CA THR A 23 -2.23 6.47 -5.58
C THR A 23 -1.65 5.34 -6.44
N THR A 24 -0.90 4.44 -5.80
CA THR A 24 -0.24 3.29 -6.43
C THR A 24 -0.72 1.99 -5.82
N THR A 25 -1.18 1.06 -6.66
CA THR A 25 -1.55 -0.30 -6.25
C THR A 25 -0.45 -1.27 -6.64
N TYR A 26 0.02 -2.05 -5.67
CA TYR A 26 0.97 -3.13 -5.89
C TYR A 26 0.22 -4.45 -6.07
N LYS A 27 0.38 -5.06 -7.25
CA LYS A 27 -0.11 -6.41 -7.57
C LYS A 27 1.07 -7.32 -7.91
N PRO A 28 0.99 -8.63 -7.66
CA PRO A 28 2.00 -9.57 -8.08
C PRO A 28 1.99 -9.70 -9.61
N GLU A 29 3.17 -9.63 -10.20
CA GLU A 29 3.41 -9.90 -11.62
C GLU A 29 4.39 -11.06 -11.71
N ASN A 30 3.97 -12.17 -12.32
CA ASN A 30 4.78 -13.39 -12.43
C ASN A 30 5.36 -13.88 -11.07
N GLY A 31 4.58 -13.76 -9.99
CA GLY A 31 4.98 -14.18 -8.65
C GLY A 31 5.87 -13.18 -7.90
N LEU A 32 6.12 -11.99 -8.46
CA LEU A 32 6.94 -10.95 -7.84
C LEU A 32 6.12 -9.70 -7.57
N VAL A 33 6.34 -9.06 -6.42
CA VAL A 33 5.78 -7.75 -6.09
C VAL A 33 6.92 -6.74 -6.13
N ARG A 34 6.79 -5.70 -6.97
CA ARG A 34 7.78 -4.63 -7.05
C ARG A 34 7.81 -3.82 -5.75
N LEU A 35 9.01 -3.39 -5.36
CA LEU A 35 9.19 -2.51 -4.20
C LEU A 35 8.97 -1.04 -4.59
N PRO A 36 8.50 -0.19 -3.67
CA PRO A 36 8.47 1.25 -3.87
C PRO A 36 9.89 1.81 -4.05
N THR A 37 10.03 2.85 -4.86
CA THR A 37 11.27 3.64 -5.00
C THR A 37 11.26 4.92 -4.18
N ASP A 38 10.07 5.35 -3.73
CA ASP A 38 9.88 6.56 -2.96
C ASP A 38 10.34 6.40 -1.50
N PRO A 39 10.69 7.49 -0.80
CA PRO A 39 11.10 7.44 0.60
C PRO A 39 10.04 6.84 1.54
N GLY A 40 10.50 6.29 2.66
CA GLY A 40 9.63 5.74 3.70
C GLY A 40 8.92 4.47 3.24
N LEU A 41 7.59 4.41 3.41
CA LEU A 41 6.77 3.27 3.00
C LEU A 41 6.41 3.31 1.50
N GLY A 42 6.67 4.42 0.80
CA GLY A 42 6.28 4.59 -0.61
C GLY A 42 4.77 4.48 -0.85
N VAL A 43 3.97 4.94 0.11
CA VAL A 43 2.51 5.01 0.05
C VAL A 43 2.10 6.48 0.09
N ALA A 44 1.38 6.92 -0.93
CA ALA A 44 0.70 8.20 -0.96
C ALA A 44 -0.79 7.98 -1.16
N LEU A 45 -1.62 8.79 -0.49
CA LEU A 45 -3.07 8.71 -0.60
C LEU A 45 -3.58 9.48 -1.81
N ASP A 46 -4.60 8.91 -2.46
CA ASP A 46 -5.35 9.51 -3.54
C ASP A 46 -6.47 10.35 -2.95
N GLU A 47 -6.18 11.64 -2.74
CA GLU A 47 -7.09 12.62 -2.15
C GLU A 47 -8.43 12.72 -2.89
N SER A 48 -8.47 12.40 -4.20
CA SER A 48 -9.70 12.43 -4.99
C SER A 48 -10.73 11.37 -4.56
N LYS A 49 -10.29 10.31 -3.87
CA LYS A 49 -11.15 9.25 -3.33
C LYS A 49 -11.60 9.50 -1.90
N ILE A 50 -11.01 10.49 -1.23
CA ILE A 50 -11.28 10.78 0.18
C ILE A 50 -12.45 11.76 0.26
N VAL A 51 -13.59 11.27 0.74
CA VAL A 51 -14.80 12.10 0.91
C VAL A 51 -14.73 12.93 2.19
N SER A 52 -14.10 12.38 3.25
CA SER A 52 -13.86 13.08 4.51
C SER A 52 -12.61 12.55 5.19
N GLN A 53 -11.92 13.42 5.92
CA GLN A 53 -10.76 13.10 6.74
C GLN A 53 -10.88 13.84 8.07
N GLN A 54 -10.58 13.15 9.16
CA GLN A 54 -10.61 13.72 10.49
C GLN A 54 -9.35 13.29 11.24
N GLU A 55 -8.64 14.27 11.79
CA GLU A 55 -7.58 14.01 12.75
C GLU A 55 -8.21 13.66 14.11
N LEU A 56 -7.77 12.56 14.70
CA LEU A 56 -8.24 12.11 16.01
C LEU A 56 -7.36 12.70 17.10
N ASN A 57 -7.97 13.25 18.14
CA ASN A 57 -7.30 13.74 19.35
C ASN A 57 -7.83 12.99 20.58
N TRP A 58 -7.03 12.99 21.65
CA TRP A 58 -7.29 12.24 22.88
C TRP A 58 -7.43 13.16 24.12
N GLU A 59 -7.76 14.44 23.92
CA GLU A 59 -7.99 15.38 25.03
C GLU A 59 -9.21 14.98 25.87
#